data_AF-A0A6B0UYB8-F1
#
_entry.id   AF-A0A6B0UYB8-F1
#
_cell.length_a   1.000
_cell.length_b   1.000
_cell.length_c   1.000
_cell.angle_alpha   90.00
_cell.angle_beta   90.00
_cell.angle_gamma   90.00
#
_symmetry.space_group_name_H-M   'P 1'
#
loop_
_entity.id
_entity.type
_entity.pdbx_description
1 polymer ?
#
loop_
_entity_poly.entity_id
_entity_poly.type
_entity_poly.pdbx_seq_one_letter_code
_entity_poly.pdbx_strand_id
1 'polypeptide(L)'
;ARASGGCKTDDDSNSNGSTVQATITCNADHISTWKSQPRCHGKPVGNILTCSAIVFSGGSPARLLCFFDIMGVASIQFSQCNEYRRCYLLPAVTNVWRAEQQALIDSLGGLPLRLASDSRSNSPGYSALYRPYSLLVTGINRFIHLELVKDIHAALHYNSGADWKICRTNG
;
A
#
# COMPACT_ATOMS: atom_id res chain seq x y z
N ALA A 1 -3.62 57.32 -1.09
CA ALA A 1 -3.68 55.85 -1.04
C ALA A 1 -4.99 55.42 -1.69
N ARG A 2 -4.92 54.88 -2.91
CA ARG A 2 -6.11 54.50 -3.70
C ARG A 2 -6.59 53.16 -3.19
N ALA A 3 -7.84 53.09 -2.72
CA ALA A 3 -8.47 51.85 -2.31
C ALA A 3 -8.47 50.87 -3.49
N SER A 4 -7.74 49.76 -3.37
CA SER A 4 -7.81 48.64 -4.31
C SER A 4 -9.12 47.90 -4.05
N GLY A 5 -10.13 48.21 -4.88
CA GLY A 5 -11.39 47.50 -4.90
C GLY A 5 -11.18 46.01 -5.12
N GLY A 6 -11.89 45.19 -4.35
CA GLY A 6 -11.82 43.73 -4.42
C GLY A 6 -12.14 43.24 -5.83
N CYS A 7 -11.21 42.48 -6.40
CA CYS A 7 -11.41 41.79 -7.66
C CYS A 7 -12.35 40.61 -7.40
N LYS A 8 -13.48 40.55 -8.10
CA LYS A 8 -14.33 39.36 -8.14
C LYS A 8 -13.55 38.26 -8.85
N THR A 9 -13.55 37.06 -8.29
CA THR A 9 -12.80 35.90 -8.77
C THR A 9 -13.78 34.80 -9.13
N ASP A 10 -13.69 34.28 -10.34
CA ASP A 10 -14.29 32.99 -10.68
C ASP A 10 -13.33 31.90 -10.18
N ASP A 11 -13.85 30.93 -9.42
CA ASP A 11 -13.06 29.88 -8.75
C ASP A 11 -13.49 28.51 -9.27
N ASP A 12 -12.61 27.88 -10.06
CA ASP A 12 -12.77 26.50 -10.50
C ASP A 12 -11.97 25.58 -9.58
N SER A 13 -12.68 24.84 -8.73
CA SER A 13 -12.11 23.84 -7.83
C SER A 13 -12.16 22.44 -8.45
N ASN A 14 -11.00 21.81 -8.65
CA ASN A 14 -10.91 20.41 -9.11
C ASN A 14 -10.16 19.55 -8.10
N SER A 15 -10.65 18.33 -7.86
CA SER A 15 -10.05 17.37 -6.92
C SER A 15 -9.49 16.14 -7.64
N ASN A 16 -8.24 15.76 -7.35
CA ASN A 16 -7.66 14.50 -7.83
C ASN A 16 -7.08 13.70 -6.66
N GLY A 17 -7.86 12.72 -6.19
CA GLY A 17 -7.58 12.04 -4.94
C GLY A 17 -7.67 13.03 -3.77
N SER A 18 -6.62 13.12 -2.97
CA SER A 18 -6.52 14.07 -1.84
C SER A 18 -6.15 15.52 -2.24
N THR A 19 -5.85 15.79 -3.51
CA THR A 19 -5.41 17.13 -3.94
C THR A 19 -6.60 18.00 -4.30
N VAL A 20 -6.61 19.21 -3.74
CA VAL A 20 -7.51 20.28 -4.15
C VAL A 20 -6.68 21.29 -4.93
N GLN A 21 -7.18 21.67 -6.09
CA GLN A 21 -6.61 22.73 -6.93
C GLN A 21 -7.68 23.81 -7.11
N ALA A 22 -7.29 25.05 -6.86
CA ALA A 22 -8.10 26.24 -7.11
C ALA A 22 -7.43 27.08 -8.20
N THR A 23 -8.21 27.50 -9.19
CA THR A 23 -7.72 28.36 -10.26
C THR A 23 -8.46 29.68 -10.18
N ILE A 24 -7.69 30.74 -9.94
CA ILE A 24 -8.20 32.10 -9.78
C ILE A 24 -7.89 32.85 -11.06
N THR A 25 -8.93 33.32 -11.73
CA THR A 25 -8.83 34.22 -12.87
C THR A 25 -9.23 35.62 -12.43
N CYS A 26 -8.38 36.62 -12.69
CA CYS A 26 -8.72 38.01 -12.43
C CYS A 26 -9.32 38.66 -13.68
N ASN A 27 -10.03 39.79 -13.51
CA ASN A 27 -10.64 40.57 -14.61
C ASN A 27 -9.66 41.13 -15.67
N ALA A 28 -8.36 40.91 -15.49
CA ALA A 28 -7.30 41.30 -16.42
C ALA A 28 -6.66 40.05 -17.06
N ASP A 29 -7.38 38.93 -17.06
CA ASP A 29 -6.98 37.62 -17.60
C ASP A 29 -5.70 37.02 -16.98
N HIS A 30 -5.26 37.49 -15.81
CA HIS A 30 -4.22 36.78 -15.07
C HIS A 30 -4.79 35.52 -14.45
N ILE A 31 -4.11 34.40 -14.68
CA ILE A 31 -4.47 33.09 -14.14
C ILE A 31 -3.46 32.72 -13.06
N SER A 32 -3.94 32.44 -11.85
CA SER A 32 -3.15 31.89 -10.76
C SER A 32 -3.72 30.56 -10.33
N THR A 33 -2.87 29.54 -10.22
CA THR A 33 -3.28 28.21 -9.76
C THR A 33 -2.65 27.91 -8.41
N TRP A 34 -3.50 27.74 -7.40
CA TRP A 34 -3.08 27.23 -6.10
C TRP A 34 -3.36 25.73 -5.99
N LYS A 35 -2.45 25.01 -5.33
CA LYS A 35 -2.58 23.57 -5.06
C LYS A 35 -2.39 23.32 -3.58
N SER A 36 -3.23 22.48 -2.99
CA SER A 36 -3.20 22.18 -1.56
C SER A 36 -1.96 21.45 -1.08
N GLN A 37 -1.15 20.90 -2.00
CA GLN A 37 -0.02 20.06 -1.68
C GLN A 37 1.02 20.01 -2.81
N PRO A 38 2.30 19.75 -2.47
CA PRO A 38 3.34 19.51 -3.46
C PRO A 38 3.13 18.20 -4.21
N ARG A 39 3.88 18.04 -5.31
CA ARG A 39 3.90 16.80 -6.11
C ARG A 39 5.28 16.17 -6.05
N CYS A 40 5.33 14.85 -5.93
CA CYS A 40 6.53 14.03 -6.05
C CYS A 40 6.42 13.21 -7.34
N HIS A 41 7.38 13.35 -8.26
CA HIS A 41 7.36 12.71 -9.59
C HIS A 41 6.01 12.85 -10.32
N GLY A 42 5.41 14.04 -10.25
CA GLY A 42 4.13 14.32 -10.92
C GLY A 42 2.90 13.72 -10.22
N LYS A 43 3.04 13.00 -9.10
CA LYS A 43 1.92 12.52 -8.26
C LYS A 43 1.78 13.39 -7.00
N PRO A 44 0.56 13.66 -6.51
CA PRO A 44 0.41 14.38 -5.25
C PRO A 44 0.95 13.62 -4.06
N VAL A 45 1.66 14.32 -3.16
CA VAL A 45 2.31 13.69 -2.00
C VAL A 45 1.30 13.05 -1.05
N GLY A 46 0.17 13.70 -0.79
CA GLY A 46 -0.93 13.20 0.02
C GLY A 46 -1.52 11.89 -0.51
N ASN A 47 -1.55 11.68 -1.83
CA ASN A 47 -2.01 10.40 -2.39
C ASN A 47 -1.06 9.24 -2.01
N ILE A 48 0.24 9.51 -2.06
CA ILE A 48 1.28 8.54 -1.65
C ILE A 48 1.17 8.31 -0.13
N LEU A 49 1.07 9.37 0.67
CA LEU A 49 0.99 9.29 2.14
C LEU A 49 -0.26 8.56 2.60
N THR A 50 -1.44 8.87 2.06
CA THR A 50 -2.69 8.22 2.44
C THR A 50 -2.64 6.72 2.13
N CYS A 51 -2.18 6.32 0.94
CA CYS A 51 -2.04 4.89 0.64
C CYS A 51 -0.98 4.22 1.53
N SER A 52 0.13 4.91 1.82
CA SER A 52 1.18 4.41 2.73
C SER A 52 0.63 4.14 4.12
N ALA A 53 -0.11 5.10 4.68
CA ALA A 53 -0.71 4.99 6.00
C ALA A 53 -1.66 3.79 6.10
N ILE A 54 -2.53 3.64 5.10
CA ILE A 54 -3.46 2.50 4.99
C ILE A 54 -2.70 1.17 4.96
N VAL A 55 -1.69 1.04 4.10
CA VAL A 55 -0.99 -0.23 3.88
C VAL A 55 -0.10 -0.59 5.07
N PHE A 56 0.66 0.37 5.60
CA PHE A 56 1.62 0.12 6.68
C PHE A 56 0.95 -0.07 8.04
N SER A 57 -0.26 0.47 8.25
CA SER A 57 -1.05 0.16 9.44
C SER A 57 -1.70 -1.23 9.40
N GLY A 58 -1.54 -1.99 8.31
CA GLY A 58 -2.28 -3.24 8.08
C GLY A 58 -3.79 -3.02 7.87
N GLY A 59 -4.21 -1.78 7.54
CA GLY A 59 -5.60 -1.43 7.32
C GLY A 59 -6.14 -2.01 6.01
N SER A 60 -7.45 -2.26 5.97
CA SER A 60 -8.13 -2.59 4.70
C SER A 60 -8.33 -1.31 3.89
N PRO A 61 -7.74 -1.19 2.67
CA PRO A 61 -7.95 0.00 1.85
C PRO A 61 -9.42 0.22 1.53
N ALA A 62 -10.19 -0.85 1.29
CA ALA A 62 -11.62 -0.73 1.03
C ALA A 62 -12.37 -0.11 2.21
N ARG A 63 -12.06 -0.51 3.45
CA ARG A 63 -12.71 0.05 4.65
C ARG A 63 -12.29 1.49 4.91
N LEU A 64 -11.00 1.80 4.81
CA LEU A 64 -10.49 3.13 5.11
C LEU A 64 -10.88 4.16 4.04
N LEU A 65 -10.98 3.77 2.77
CA LEU A 65 -11.49 4.65 1.72
C LEU A 65 -13.00 4.89 1.85
N CYS A 66 -13.77 3.86 2.21
CA CYS A 66 -15.19 4.02 2.55
C CYS A 66 -15.38 4.94 3.76
N PHE A 67 -14.51 4.84 4.78
CA PHE A 67 -14.52 5.74 5.91
C PHE A 67 -14.29 7.21 5.50
N PHE A 68 -13.34 7.49 4.59
CA PHE A 68 -13.15 8.84 4.07
C PHE A 68 -14.34 9.34 3.25
N ASP A 69 -14.97 8.48 2.47
CA ASP A 69 -16.17 8.79 1.69
C ASP A 69 -17.35 9.21 2.59
N ILE A 70 -17.60 8.45 3.67
CA ILE A 70 -18.64 8.78 4.66
C ILE A 70 -18.38 10.13 5.34
N MET A 71 -17.12 10.47 5.60
CA MET A 71 -16.75 11.78 6.18
C MET A 71 -16.78 12.93 5.16
N GLY A 72 -16.98 12.65 3.87
CA GLY A 72 -16.86 13.65 2.81
C GLY A 72 -15.44 14.16 2.58
N VAL A 73 -14.42 13.37 2.96
CA VAL A 73 -13.01 13.72 2.75
C VAL A 73 -12.55 13.22 1.38
N ALA A 74 -12.13 14.16 0.52
CA ALA A 74 -11.53 13.82 -0.76
C ALA A 74 -10.30 12.92 -0.57
N SER A 75 -10.37 11.70 -1.14
CA SER A 75 -9.35 10.69 -0.97
C SER A 75 -9.08 9.94 -2.27
N ILE A 76 -8.01 9.15 -2.29
CA ILE A 76 -7.63 8.34 -3.46
C ILE A 76 -8.63 7.22 -3.71
N GLN A 77 -8.78 6.81 -4.97
CA GLN A 77 -9.57 5.63 -5.30
C GLN A 77 -8.83 4.33 -4.96
N PHE A 78 -9.57 3.24 -4.81
CA PHE A 78 -8.99 1.92 -4.54
C PHE A 78 -8.00 1.47 -5.63
N SER A 79 -8.33 1.71 -6.90
CA SER A 79 -7.46 1.45 -8.06
C SER A 79 -6.14 2.23 -7.95
N GLN A 80 -6.21 3.51 -7.59
CA GLN A 80 -5.05 4.36 -7.38
C GLN A 80 -4.19 3.84 -6.22
N CYS A 81 -4.78 3.45 -5.09
CA CYS A 81 -4.00 2.89 -3.99
C CYS A 81 -3.33 1.56 -4.38
N ASN A 82 -3.95 0.71 -5.21
CA ASN A 82 -3.28 -0.47 -5.75
C ASN A 82 -2.08 -0.12 -6.65
N GLU A 83 -2.21 0.91 -7.50
CA GLU A 83 -1.10 1.44 -8.30
C GLU A 83 0.04 1.95 -7.39
N TYR A 84 -0.27 2.77 -6.39
CA TYR A 84 0.72 3.28 -5.44
C TYR A 84 1.40 2.16 -4.68
N ARG A 85 0.63 1.17 -4.19
CA ARG A 85 1.17 0.00 -3.52
C ARG A 85 2.16 -0.75 -4.40
N ARG A 86 1.81 -1.00 -5.67
CA ARG A 86 2.66 -1.76 -6.61
C ARG A 86 3.92 -1.00 -7.00
N CYS A 87 3.79 0.29 -7.32
CA CYS A 87 4.86 1.05 -7.97
C CYS A 87 5.77 1.78 -6.98
N TYR A 88 5.31 2.09 -5.76
CA TYR A 88 6.06 2.89 -4.79
C TYR A 88 6.27 2.16 -3.47
N LEU A 89 5.19 1.65 -2.86
CA LEU A 89 5.25 1.15 -1.50
C LEU A 89 5.96 -0.21 -1.39
N LEU A 90 5.60 -1.17 -2.25
CA LEU A 90 6.25 -2.48 -2.25
C LEU A 90 7.75 -2.38 -2.57
N PRO A 91 8.20 -1.63 -3.59
CA PRO A 91 9.62 -1.39 -3.81
C PRO A 91 10.32 -0.74 -2.61
N ALA A 92 9.71 0.28 -2.00
CA ALA A 92 10.29 0.94 -0.83
C ALA A 92 10.48 -0.01 0.35
N VAL A 93 9.46 -0.80 0.70
CA VAL A 93 9.54 -1.82 1.75
C VAL A 93 10.59 -2.87 1.41
N THR A 94 10.65 -3.30 0.15
CA THR A 94 11.61 -4.31 -0.31
C THR A 94 13.05 -3.81 -0.19
N ASN A 95 13.29 -2.53 -0.50
CA ASN A 95 14.61 -1.92 -0.38
C ASN A 95 15.07 -1.86 1.07
N VAL A 96 14.20 -1.41 1.98
CA VAL A 96 14.50 -1.37 3.43
C VAL A 96 14.73 -2.78 3.96
N TRP A 97 13.85 -3.73 3.63
CA TRP A 97 14.00 -5.13 4.02
C TRP A 97 15.34 -5.72 3.57
N ARG A 98 15.72 -5.53 2.29
CA ARG A 98 16.98 -6.04 1.76
C ARG A 98 18.21 -5.42 2.42
N ALA A 99 18.16 -4.12 2.71
CA ALA A 99 19.26 -3.43 3.40
C ALA A 99 19.44 -3.99 4.82
N GLU A 100 18.35 -4.14 5.58
CA GLU A 100 18.35 -4.73 6.92
C GLU A 100 18.80 -6.20 6.89
N GLN A 101 18.29 -6.98 5.93
CA GLN A 101 18.65 -8.37 5.74
C GLN A 101 20.14 -8.53 5.46
N GLN A 102 20.70 -7.70 4.57
CA GLN A 102 22.13 -7.75 4.25
C GLN A 102 22.99 -7.38 5.46
N ALA A 103 22.63 -6.31 6.18
CA ALA A 103 23.34 -5.91 7.39
C ALA A 103 23.32 -7.02 8.46
N LEU A 104 22.19 -7.73 8.62
CA LEU A 104 22.09 -8.89 9.50
C LEU A 104 22.98 -10.04 9.04
N ILE A 105 22.96 -10.39 7.75
CA ILE A 105 23.80 -11.46 7.20
C ILE A 105 25.29 -11.15 7.42
N ASP A 106 25.71 -9.92 7.14
CA ASP A 106 27.10 -9.47 7.31
C ASP A 106 27.53 -9.57 8.79
N SER A 107 26.64 -9.21 9.72
CA SER A 107 26.90 -9.30 11.16
C SER A 107 26.98 -10.74 11.70
N LEU A 108 26.35 -11.70 11.01
CA LEU A 108 26.27 -13.10 11.41
C LEU A 108 27.30 -14.00 10.71
N GLY A 109 28.04 -13.45 9.74
CA GLY A 109 29.03 -14.20 8.96
C GLY A 109 30.08 -14.88 9.85
N GLY A 110 30.27 -16.18 9.67
CA GLY A 110 31.27 -16.98 10.38
C GLY A 110 30.90 -17.40 11.81
N LEU A 111 29.70 -17.05 12.29
CA LEU A 111 29.21 -17.47 13.60
C LEU A 111 28.39 -18.76 13.52
N PRO A 112 28.42 -19.62 14.55
CA PRO A 112 27.49 -20.75 14.63
C PRO A 112 26.06 -20.24 14.84
N LEU A 113 25.16 -20.52 13.89
CA LEU A 113 23.78 -20.05 13.92
C LEU A 113 22.81 -21.16 14.34
N ARG A 114 21.79 -20.78 15.12
CA ARG A 114 20.61 -21.60 15.37
C ARG A 114 19.45 -21.02 14.59
N LEU A 115 18.91 -21.81 13.67
CA LEU A 115 17.85 -21.40 12.77
C LEU A 115 16.56 -22.15 13.13
N ALA A 116 15.44 -21.43 13.12
CA ALA A 116 14.11 -22.00 13.19
C ALA A 116 13.33 -21.51 11.96
N SER A 117 12.61 -22.40 11.32
CA SER A 117 11.75 -22.02 10.20
C SER A 117 10.29 -22.24 10.57
N ASP A 118 9.43 -21.34 10.10
CA ASP A 118 7.98 -21.51 10.17
C ASP A 118 7.38 -21.28 8.79
N SER A 119 6.43 -22.16 8.42
CA SER A 119 5.58 -21.98 7.25
C SER A 119 4.15 -21.85 7.71
N ARG A 120 3.58 -20.64 7.60
CA ARG A 120 2.21 -20.42 8.05
C ARG A 120 1.22 -20.92 7.01
N SER A 121 0.69 -22.12 7.23
CA SER A 121 -0.43 -22.67 6.47
C SER A 121 -1.75 -22.33 7.18
N ASN A 122 -2.17 -21.08 7.13
CA ASN A 122 -3.34 -20.61 7.86
C ASN A 122 -4.65 -20.77 7.06
N SER A 123 -4.99 -22.00 6.67
CA SER A 123 -6.36 -22.45 6.29
C SER A 123 -6.29 -23.82 5.58
N PRO A 124 -7.10 -24.83 5.97
CA PRO A 124 -7.44 -25.93 5.08
C PRO A 124 -8.40 -25.41 3.99
N GLY A 125 -7.93 -25.24 2.73
CA GLY A 125 -8.78 -24.78 1.62
C GLY A 125 -8.05 -24.02 0.50
N TYR A 126 -8.83 -23.40 -0.39
CA TYR A 126 -8.50 -22.66 -1.64
C TYR A 126 -7.32 -21.66 -1.56
N SER A 127 -6.89 -21.29 -0.35
CA SER A 127 -5.87 -20.27 -0.07
C SER A 127 -4.45 -20.83 0.15
N ALA A 128 -4.26 -22.14 0.08
CA ALA A 128 -2.94 -22.77 0.26
C ALA A 128 -1.99 -22.63 -0.95
N LEU A 129 -2.39 -21.94 -2.02
CA LEU A 129 -1.61 -21.81 -3.25
C LEU A 129 -0.25 -21.14 -3.01
N TYR A 130 -0.18 -20.19 -2.08
CA TYR A 130 1.04 -19.48 -1.73
C TYR A 130 1.25 -19.54 -0.23
N ARG A 131 2.37 -20.12 0.20
CA ARG A 131 2.72 -20.26 1.62
C ARG A 131 3.91 -19.37 1.94
N PRO A 132 3.79 -18.48 2.95
CA PRO A 132 4.93 -17.74 3.43
C PRO A 132 5.84 -18.70 4.19
N TYR A 133 7.10 -18.76 3.77
CA TYR A 133 8.20 -19.42 4.45
C TYR A 133 9.03 -18.34 5.14
N SER A 134 9.28 -18.52 6.43
CA SER A 134 10.06 -17.61 7.25
C SER A 134 11.19 -18.35 7.93
N LEU A 135 12.39 -17.76 7.93
CA LEU A 135 13.57 -18.27 8.60
C LEU A 135 14.01 -17.29 9.67
N LEU A 136 14.08 -17.76 10.91
CA LEU A 136 14.38 -17.01 12.12
C LEU A 136 15.72 -17.47 12.69
N VAL A 137 16.62 -16.54 13.00
CA VAL A 137 17.81 -16.80 13.81
C VAL A 137 17.39 -16.71 15.27
N THR A 138 17.30 -17.86 15.94
CA THR A 138 16.70 -17.94 17.29
C THR A 138 17.56 -17.25 18.35
N GLY A 139 18.88 -17.19 18.18
CA GLY A 139 19.79 -16.55 19.13
C GLY A 139 19.57 -15.04 19.29
N ILE A 140 19.16 -14.36 18.22
CA ILE A 140 18.89 -12.90 18.21
C ILE A 140 17.42 -12.56 18.02
N ASN A 141 16.56 -13.58 17.85
CA ASN A 141 15.14 -13.45 17.57
C ASN A 141 14.85 -12.46 16.41
N ARG A 142 15.53 -12.68 15.27
CA ARG A 142 15.38 -11.89 14.03
C ARG A 142 15.16 -12.80 12.83
N PHE A 143 14.24 -12.41 11.95
CA PHE A 143 14.04 -13.10 10.68
C PHE A 143 15.18 -12.76 9.73
N ILE A 144 15.79 -13.78 9.14
CA ILE A 144 16.89 -13.64 8.17
C ILE A 144 16.41 -13.87 6.72
N HIS A 145 15.29 -14.57 6.54
CA HIS A 145 14.72 -14.81 5.21
C HIS A 145 13.20 -14.90 5.28
N LEU A 146 12.53 -14.35 4.28
CA LEU A 146 11.09 -14.41 4.08
C LEU A 146 10.82 -14.62 2.59
N GLU A 147 10.09 -15.67 2.26
CA GLU A 147 9.79 -16.01 0.88
C GLU A 147 8.37 -16.55 0.74
N LEU A 148 7.71 -16.20 -0.36
CA LEU A 148 6.39 -16.70 -0.68
C LEU A 148 6.53 -17.85 -1.69
N VAL A 149 6.37 -19.08 -1.22
CA VAL A 149 6.52 -20.29 -2.04
C VAL A 149 5.17 -20.72 -2.60
N LYS A 150 5.11 -21.02 -3.90
CA LYS A 150 3.89 -21.55 -4.53
C LYS A 150 3.80 -23.07 -4.32
N ASP A 151 2.68 -23.54 -3.79
CA ASP A 151 2.39 -24.96 -3.63
C ASP A 151 1.83 -25.52 -4.95
N ILE A 152 2.65 -26.33 -5.63
CA ILE A 152 2.30 -26.93 -6.92
C ILE A 152 1.15 -27.93 -6.78
N HIS A 153 1.08 -28.67 -5.67
CA HIS A 153 0.04 -29.66 -5.45
C HIS A 153 -1.33 -28.96 -5.29
N ALA A 154 -1.38 -27.88 -4.51
CA ALA A 154 -2.57 -27.02 -4.42
C ALA A 154 -2.93 -26.38 -5.77
N ALA A 155 -1.93 -25.98 -6.57
CA ALA A 155 -2.14 -25.40 -7.90
C ALA A 155 -2.76 -26.41 -8.89
N LEU A 156 -2.38 -27.68 -8.82
CA LEU A 156 -2.93 -28.73 -9.68
C LEU A 156 -4.39 -29.05 -9.33
N HIS A 157 -4.72 -29.14 -8.04
CA HIS A 157 -6.11 -29.30 -7.60
C HIS A 157 -7.01 -28.11 -7.97
N TYR A 158 -6.47 -26.89 -7.97
CA TYR A 158 -7.19 -25.69 -8.42
C TYR A 158 -7.53 -25.76 -9.92
N ASN A 159 -6.56 -26.17 -10.75
CA ASN A 159 -6.71 -26.18 -12.21
C ASN A 159 -7.52 -27.38 -12.73
N SER A 160 -7.68 -28.44 -11.93
CA SER A 160 -8.44 -29.64 -12.33
C SER A 160 -9.95 -29.55 -12.08
N GLY A 161 -10.45 -28.43 -11.51
CA GLY A 161 -11.89 -28.20 -11.34
C GLY A 161 -12.59 -29.18 -10.40
N ALA A 162 -11.86 -29.83 -9.49
CA ALA A 162 -12.45 -30.78 -8.54
C ALA A 162 -13.48 -30.09 -7.62
N ASP A 163 -14.74 -30.49 -7.76
CA ASP A 163 -15.91 -30.03 -7.00
C ASP A 163 -15.72 -30.29 -5.50
N TRP A 164 -15.51 -29.23 -4.71
CA TRP A 164 -15.33 -29.31 -3.25
C TRP A 164 -16.62 -28.90 -2.52
N LYS A 165 -17.73 -29.59 -2.79
CA LYS A 165 -18.94 -29.53 -1.95
C LYS A 165 -18.77 -30.31 -0.64
N ILE A 166 -17.79 -29.97 0.19
CA ILE A 166 -17.70 -30.42 1.59
C ILE A 166 -17.01 -29.25 2.32
N CYS A 167 -17.74 -28.22 2.75
CA CYS A 167 -18.38 -28.15 4.06
C CYS A 167 -19.55 -27.14 4.03
N ARG A 168 -20.78 -27.62 3.80
CA ARG A 168 -21.95 -27.06 4.51
C ARG A 168 -22.25 -28.04 5.64
N THR A 169 -21.74 -27.77 6.84
CA THR A 169 -22.36 -28.33 8.03
C THR A 169 -23.66 -27.56 8.24
N ASN A 170 -24.77 -28.29 8.18
CA ASN A 170 -26.10 -27.82 8.55
C ASN A 170 -26.09 -27.23 9.97
N GLY A 171 -26.82 -26.12 10.15
CA GLY A 171 -26.99 -25.39 11.40
C GLY A 171 -27.32 -23.94 11.12
#